data_AF-A0A9R1HTY6-F1
#
_entry.id   AF-A0A9R1HTY6-F1
#
_cell.length_a   1.000
_cell.length_b   1.000
_cell.length_c   1.000
_cell.angle_alpha   90.00
_cell.angle_beta   90.00
_cell.angle_gamma   90.00
#
_symmetry.space_group_name_H-M   'P 1'
#
loop_
_entity.id
_entity.type
_entity.pdbx_description
1 polymer ?
#
loop_
_entity_poly.entity_id
_entity_poly.type
_entity_poly.pdbx_seq_one_letter_code
_entity_poly.pdbx_strand_id
1 'polypeptide(L)'
;MTQDPDTVPYFDEKDLVSDETLWALYERWCRFHGMARDHDEMTRRFGRFKDTAWHVHEFNKSGRSYTKGLTQFSDLEPEEFFGPRRCPRTHRTGSRFFTNDRDEVTAICTDGCLEKYEGPVWIIRGVKQP
;
A
#
# COMPACT_ATOMS: atom_id res chain seq x y z
N MET A 1 -11.90 19.90 1.57
CA MET A 1 -12.51 18.65 2.07
C MET A 1 -11.60 18.13 3.17
N THR A 2 -11.95 18.39 4.42
CA THR A 2 -11.22 17.86 5.58
C THR A 2 -11.45 16.36 5.63
N GLN A 3 -10.42 15.57 5.34
CA GLN A 3 -10.48 14.12 5.54
C GLN A 3 -10.62 13.86 7.03
N ASP A 4 -11.64 13.07 7.39
CA ASP A 4 -11.95 12.68 8.76
C ASP A 4 -10.74 11.92 9.35
N PRO A 5 -10.18 12.37 10.50
CA PRO A 5 -9.02 11.73 11.12
C PRO A 5 -9.25 10.25 11.49
N ASP A 6 -10.49 9.79 11.53
CA ASP A 6 -10.84 8.42 11.92
C ASP A 6 -10.84 7.41 10.77
N THR A 7 -10.61 7.81 9.50
CA THR A 7 -10.71 6.88 8.35
C THR A 7 -9.36 6.49 7.73
N VAL A 8 -8.36 7.36 7.76
CA VAL A 8 -6.98 7.11 7.30
C VAL A 8 -6.08 8.01 8.16
N PRO A 9 -4.89 7.55 8.64
CA PRO A 9 -3.98 8.43 9.36
C PRO A 9 -3.57 9.56 8.41
N TYR A 10 -4.22 10.70 8.60
CA TYR A 10 -3.96 11.92 7.87
C TYR A 10 -2.53 12.36 8.18
N PHE A 11 -1.82 12.76 7.15
CA PHE A 11 -0.47 13.28 7.27
C PHE A 11 -0.25 14.39 6.25
N ASP A 12 0.59 15.36 6.61
CA ASP A 12 0.94 16.50 5.76
C ASP A 12 2.46 16.64 5.60
N GLU A 13 2.89 17.71 4.93
CA GLU A 13 4.31 18.00 4.72
C GLU A 13 5.11 18.09 6.03
N LYS A 14 4.48 18.51 7.13
CA LYS A 14 5.13 18.69 8.43
C LYS A 14 5.55 17.36 9.04
N ASP A 15 4.79 16.31 8.79
CA ASP A 15 5.13 14.96 9.25
C ASP A 15 6.37 14.40 8.50
N LEU A 16 6.66 14.90 7.30
CA LEU A 16 7.77 14.43 6.45
C LEU A 16 9.08 15.22 6.63
N VAL A 17 9.08 16.29 7.43
CA VAL A 17 10.23 17.22 7.54
C VAL A 17 11.47 16.57 8.14
N SER A 18 11.29 15.67 9.10
CA SER A 18 12.36 15.09 9.89
C SER A 18 12.06 13.62 10.21
N ASP A 19 13.09 12.87 10.59
CA ASP A 19 12.92 11.47 11.00
C ASP A 19 12.11 11.39 12.30
N GLU A 20 12.21 12.39 13.19
CA GLU A 20 11.43 12.47 14.43
C GLU A 20 9.93 12.67 14.17
N THR A 21 9.58 13.61 13.28
CA THR A 21 8.18 13.85 12.90
C THR A 21 7.58 12.66 12.15
N LEU A 22 8.39 12.02 11.32
CA LEU A 22 7.98 10.86 10.54
C LEU A 22 7.83 9.61 11.43
N TRP A 23 8.69 9.47 12.44
CA TRP A 23 8.54 8.44 13.47
C TRP A 23 7.24 8.62 14.24
N ALA A 24 6.89 9.86 14.62
CA ALA A 24 5.60 10.14 15.25
C ALA A 24 4.42 9.79 14.35
N LEU A 25 4.52 10.05 13.04
CA LEU A 25 3.52 9.58 12.06
C LEU A 25 3.44 8.04 12.04
N TYR A 26 4.57 7.35 12.06
CA TYR A 26 4.62 5.90 12.05
C TYR A 26 3.96 5.29 13.28
N GLU A 27 4.18 5.86 14.47
CA GLU A 27 3.47 5.45 15.69
C GLU A 27 1.96 5.66 15.59
N ARG A 28 1.50 6.81 15.06
CA ARG A 28 0.06 7.06 14.84
C ARG A 28 -0.53 6.04 13.86
N TRP A 29 0.19 5.74 12.79
CA TRP A 29 -0.20 4.74 11.80
C TRP A 29 -0.28 3.33 12.39
N CYS A 30 0.68 2.92 13.22
CA CYS A 30 0.66 1.63 13.93
C CYS A 30 -0.55 1.53 14.86
N ARG A 31 -0.82 2.58 15.65
CA ARG A 31 -2.00 2.64 16.54
C ARG A 31 -3.31 2.55 15.77
N PHE A 32 -3.41 3.27 14.65
CA PHE A 32 -4.59 3.26 13.78
C PHE A 32 -4.89 1.86 13.22
N HIS A 33 -3.86 1.14 12.78
CA HIS A 33 -4.01 -0.21 12.24
C HIS A 33 -3.99 -1.33 13.30
N GLY A 34 -3.91 -1.00 14.60
CA GLY A 34 -3.86 -1.98 15.67
C GLY A 34 -2.62 -2.88 15.63
N MET A 35 -1.51 -2.38 15.07
CA MET A 35 -0.27 -3.14 14.91
C MET A 35 0.54 -3.11 16.20
N ALA A 36 0.55 -4.24 16.91
CA ALA A 36 1.45 -4.45 18.04
C ALA A 36 2.82 -4.91 17.51
N ARG A 37 3.78 -3.99 17.43
CA ARG A 37 5.17 -4.27 17.09
C ARG A 37 6.09 -3.80 18.20
N ASP A 38 7.19 -4.51 18.41
CA ASP A 38 8.25 -4.03 19.28
C ASP A 38 9.06 -2.92 18.60
N HIS A 39 9.85 -2.20 19.40
CA HIS A 39 10.64 -1.06 18.93
C HIS A 39 11.70 -1.47 17.90
N ASP A 40 12.27 -2.67 18.03
CA ASP A 40 13.31 -3.17 17.12
C ASP A 40 12.73 -3.50 15.75
N GLU A 41 11.55 -4.13 15.70
CA GLU A 41 10.81 -4.39 14.47
C GLU A 41 10.38 -3.08 13.80
N MET A 42 9.85 -2.12 14.59
CA MET A 42 9.51 -0.79 14.08
C MET A 42 10.72 -0.11 13.46
N THR A 43 11.89 -0.15 14.12
CA THR A 43 13.13 0.45 13.63
C THR A 43 13.58 -0.18 12.30
N ARG A 44 13.49 -1.51 12.16
CA ARG A 44 13.84 -2.21 10.92
C ARG A 44 12.93 -1.83 9.75
N ARG A 45 11.63 -1.67 10.00
CA ARG A 45 10.61 -1.35 8.99
C ARG A 45 10.48 0.14 8.68
N PHE A 46 11.04 1.01 9.54
CA PHE A 46 10.88 2.46 9.44
C PHE A 46 11.39 3.03 8.11
N GLY A 47 12.52 2.54 7.60
CA GLY A 47 13.05 2.98 6.30
C GLY A 47 12.05 2.77 5.15
N ARG A 48 11.39 1.61 5.14
CA ARG A 48 10.37 1.29 4.14
C ARG A 48 9.12 2.15 4.27
N PHE A 49 8.70 2.38 5.51
CA PHE A 49 7.58 3.27 5.80
C PHE A 49 7.87 4.70 5.30
N LYS A 50 9.09 5.20 5.50
CA LYS A 50 9.54 6.51 5.01
C LYS A 50 9.41 6.65 3.51
N ASP A 51 9.95 5.70 2.75
CA ASP A 51 9.87 5.72 1.29
C ASP A 51 8.41 5.70 0.80
N THR A 52 7.57 4.92 1.46
CA THR A 52 6.14 4.84 1.14
C THR A 52 5.40 6.15 1.44
N ALA A 53 5.68 6.78 2.59
CA ALA A 53 5.06 8.05 2.97
C ALA A 53 5.42 9.18 1.99
N TRP A 54 6.70 9.26 1.61
CA TRP A 54 7.16 10.20 0.58
C TRP A 54 6.50 9.95 -0.77
N HIS A 55 6.44 8.68 -1.20
CA HIS A 55 5.80 8.34 -2.47
C HIS A 55 4.30 8.70 -2.50
N VAL A 56 3.57 8.41 -1.41
CA VAL A 56 2.15 8.77 -1.29
C VAL A 56 1.96 10.28 -1.34
N HIS A 57 2.82 11.04 -0.64
CA HIS A 57 2.76 12.49 -0.62
C HIS A 57 2.95 13.10 -2.02
N GLU A 58 4.04 12.72 -2.70
CA GLU A 58 4.33 13.19 -4.06
C GLU A 58 3.24 12.78 -5.05
N PHE A 59 2.73 11.54 -4.93
CA PHE A 59 1.64 11.07 -5.77
C PHE A 59 0.37 11.92 -5.58
N ASN A 60 0.02 12.26 -4.35
CA ASN A 60 -1.16 13.08 -4.06
C ASN A 60 -0.99 14.53 -4.54
N LYS A 61 0.25 15.03 -4.65
CA LYS A 61 0.56 16.35 -5.23
C LYS A 61 0.58 16.36 -6.76
N SER A 62 0.67 15.19 -7.41
CA SER A 62 0.77 15.09 -8.87
C SER A 62 -0.50 15.46 -9.66
N GLY A 63 -1.61 15.79 -8.98
CA GLY A 63 -2.86 16.20 -9.63
C GLY A 63 -3.62 15.07 -10.33
N ARG A 64 -3.30 13.81 -10.00
CA ARG A 64 -4.01 12.63 -10.52
C ARG A 64 -5.47 12.61 -10.04
N SER A 65 -6.30 11.88 -10.78
CA SER A 65 -7.74 11.76 -10.51
C SER A 65 -8.09 11.02 -9.22
N TYR A 66 -7.10 10.45 -8.52
CA TYR A 66 -7.27 9.74 -7.26
C TYR A 66 -6.08 9.99 -6.33
N THR A 67 -6.30 9.77 -5.03
CA THR A 67 -5.28 9.86 -3.98
C THR A 67 -4.89 8.50 -3.45
N LYS A 68 -3.63 8.35 -3.04
CA LYS A 68 -3.14 7.21 -2.26
C LYS A 68 -3.19 7.55 -0.76
N GLY A 69 -3.28 6.51 0.06
CA GLY A 69 -3.21 6.62 1.52
C GLY A 69 -2.17 5.66 2.07
N LEU A 70 -1.72 5.92 3.30
CA LEU A 70 -0.95 4.96 4.07
C LEU A 70 -1.88 3.81 4.46
N THR A 71 -1.62 2.62 3.92
CA THR A 71 -2.41 1.40 4.17
C THR A 71 -1.74 0.56 5.25
N GLN A 72 -2.40 -0.49 5.74
CA GLN A 72 -1.80 -1.48 6.65
C GLN A 72 -0.54 -2.19 6.10
N PHE A 73 -0.18 -1.97 4.83
CA PHE A 73 0.98 -2.58 4.18
C PHE A 73 2.09 -1.56 3.89
N SER A 74 1.97 -0.33 4.39
CA SER A 74 2.87 0.77 4.05
C SER A 74 4.30 0.62 4.57
N ASP A 75 4.57 -0.36 5.43
CA ASP A 75 5.89 -0.66 5.97
C ASP A 75 6.41 -2.06 5.56
N LEU A 76 5.75 -2.69 4.58
CA LEU A 76 6.16 -3.96 4.01
C LEU A 76 7.05 -3.73 2.79
N GLU A 77 8.09 -4.55 2.67
CA GLU A 77 8.84 -4.68 1.42
C GLU A 77 8.00 -5.39 0.36
N PRO A 78 8.23 -5.17 -0.95
CA PRO A 78 7.50 -5.86 -2.02
C PRO A 78 7.60 -7.38 -1.88
N GLU A 79 8.77 -7.91 -1.55
CA GLU A 79 9.00 -9.34 -1.36
C GLU A 79 8.17 -9.89 -0.20
N GLU A 80 8.05 -9.12 0.88
CA GLU A 80 7.16 -9.48 1.98
C GLU A 80 5.69 -9.36 1.54
N PHE A 81 5.32 -8.30 0.82
CA PHE A 81 3.95 -8.06 0.36
C PHE A 81 3.44 -9.21 -0.53
N PHE A 82 4.30 -9.75 -1.40
CA PHE A 82 4.00 -10.88 -2.28
C PHE A 82 4.34 -12.26 -1.67
N GLY A 83 4.79 -12.32 -0.41
CA GLY A 83 4.94 -13.58 0.31
C GLY A 83 3.60 -14.30 0.48
N PRO A 84 3.59 -15.63 0.71
CA PRO A 84 2.36 -16.40 0.80
C PRO A 84 1.50 -15.89 1.97
N ARG A 85 0.46 -15.13 1.64
CA ARG A 85 -0.54 -14.61 2.58
C ARG A 85 -1.93 -14.83 2.02
N ARG A 86 -2.89 -14.95 2.94
CA ARG A 86 -4.31 -14.88 2.59
C ARG A 86 -4.59 -13.50 1.98
N CYS A 87 -5.05 -13.47 0.74
CA CYS A 87 -5.40 -12.26 0.03
C CYS A 87 -6.46 -11.49 0.85
N PRO A 88 -6.21 -10.22 1.24
CA PRO A 88 -7.13 -9.47 2.08
C PRO A 88 -8.49 -9.20 1.42
N ARG A 89 -8.59 -9.40 0.10
CA ARG A 89 -9.73 -8.96 -0.73
C ARG A 89 -10.60 -10.08 -1.29
N THR A 90 -10.34 -11.35 -1.00
CA THR A 90 -11.08 -12.45 -1.66
C THR A 90 -11.47 -13.58 -0.70
N HIS A 91 -12.78 -13.71 -0.45
CA HIS A 91 -13.43 -14.96 -0.05
C HIS A 91 -13.77 -15.85 -1.27
N ARG A 92 -13.44 -15.42 -2.49
CA ARG A 92 -13.81 -16.12 -3.73
C ARG A 92 -12.69 -17.02 -4.22
N THR A 93 -13.09 -18.22 -4.62
CA THR A 93 -12.39 -19.07 -5.58
C THR A 93 -12.19 -18.33 -6.91
N GLY A 94 -11.02 -18.49 -7.52
CA GLY A 94 -10.64 -17.89 -8.81
C GLY A 94 -9.40 -16.99 -8.77
N SER A 95 -8.85 -16.72 -9.96
CA SER A 95 -7.65 -15.89 -10.13
C SER A 95 -7.99 -14.41 -10.36
N ARG A 96 -7.33 -13.49 -9.66
CA ARG A 96 -7.42 -12.03 -9.84
C ARG A 96 -6.04 -11.43 -10.02
N PHE A 97 -5.85 -10.67 -11.09
CA PHE A 97 -4.63 -9.89 -11.31
C PHE A 97 -4.67 -8.56 -10.56
N PHE A 98 -3.51 -8.13 -10.06
CA PHE A 98 -3.29 -6.85 -9.42
C PHE A 98 -2.27 -6.06 -10.24
N THR A 99 -2.60 -4.79 -10.49
CA THR A 99 -1.71 -3.86 -11.18
C THR A 99 -0.99 -2.95 -10.19
N ASN A 100 0.21 -2.51 -10.56
CA ASN A 100 0.93 -1.44 -9.89
C ASN A 100 0.38 -0.06 -10.31
N ASP A 101 1.04 0.99 -9.83
CA ASP A 101 0.70 2.39 -10.09
C ASP A 101 1.02 2.86 -11.52
N ARG A 102 1.68 2.02 -12.32
CA ARG A 102 1.89 2.19 -13.76
C ARG A 102 0.90 1.38 -14.61
N ASP A 103 -0.14 0.82 -13.98
CA ASP A 103 -1.10 -0.09 -14.59
C ASP A 103 -0.49 -1.40 -15.13
N GLU A 104 0.71 -1.76 -14.68
CA GLU A 104 1.37 -3.03 -15.04
C GLU A 104 0.92 -4.12 -14.07
N VAL A 105 0.56 -5.31 -14.57
CA VAL A 105 0.21 -6.44 -13.69
C VAL A 105 1.46 -6.96 -13.00
N THR A 106 1.50 -6.89 -11.67
CA THR A 106 2.64 -7.31 -10.84
C THR A 106 2.33 -8.47 -9.92
N ALA A 107 1.06 -8.81 -9.74
CA ALA A 107 0.63 -9.90 -8.87
C ALA A 107 -0.63 -10.60 -9.35
N ILE A 108 -0.78 -11.85 -8.94
CA ILE A 108 -1.98 -12.67 -9.11
C ILE A 108 -2.39 -13.22 -7.76
N CYS A 109 -3.67 -13.16 -7.44
CA CYS A 109 -4.25 -13.92 -6.34
C CYS A 109 -5.02 -15.09 -6.90
N THR A 110 -4.65 -16.32 -6.56
CA THR A 110 -5.39 -17.54 -6.92
C THR A 110 -5.91 -18.19 -5.66
N ASP A 111 -7.23 -18.38 -5.56
CA ASP A 111 -7.90 -19.04 -4.42
C ASP A 111 -7.52 -18.47 -3.05
N GLY A 112 -7.29 -17.16 -3.00
CA GLY A 112 -6.91 -16.45 -1.80
C GLY A 112 -5.42 -16.48 -1.47
N CYS A 113 -4.55 -17.00 -2.32
CA CYS A 113 -3.10 -16.90 -2.20
C CYS A 113 -2.57 -15.82 -3.15
N LEU A 114 -1.97 -14.75 -2.61
CA LEU A 114 -1.35 -13.68 -3.40
C LEU A 114 0.09 -14.04 -3.74
N GLU A 115 0.46 -13.98 -5.01
CA GLU A 115 1.78 -14.30 -5.53
C GLU A 115 2.25 -13.21 -6.51
N LYS A 116 3.58 -13.04 -6.65
CA LYS A 116 4.18 -12.19 -7.67
C LYS A 116 3.90 -12.77 -9.05
N TYR A 117 3.51 -11.92 -10.00
CA TYR A 117 3.22 -12.33 -11.38
C TYR A 117 4.35 -11.91 -12.31
N GLU A 118 5.01 -12.88 -12.94
CA GLU A 118 6.09 -12.67 -13.93
C GLU A 118 5.71 -13.20 -15.34
N GLY A 119 4.44 -13.52 -15.56
CA GLY A 119 3.94 -14.05 -16.83
C GLY A 119 3.52 -12.97 -17.85
N PRO A 120 3.18 -13.36 -19.09
CA PRO A 120 2.68 -12.44 -20.10
C PRO A 120 1.31 -11.85 -19.72
N VAL A 121 1.24 -10.52 -19.63
CA VAL A 121 0.02 -9.79 -19.26
C VAL A 121 -0.96 -9.73 -20.43
N TRP A 122 -2.00 -10.57 -20.41
CA TRP A 122 -3.12 -10.46 -21.34
C TRP A 122 -4.20 -9.56 -20.74
N ILE A 123 -4.17 -8.27 -21.08
CA ILE A 123 -5.25 -7.36 -20.70
C ILE A 123 -6.46 -7.71 -21.58
N ILE A 124 -7.48 -8.34 -20.99
CA ILE A 124 -8.82 -8.34 -21.59
C ILE A 124 -9.34 -6.91 -21.47
N ARG A 125 -8.93 -6.03 -22.41
CA ARG A 125 -9.63 -4.78 -22.61
C ARG A 125 -11.01 -5.20 -23.07
N GLY A 126 -12.03 -4.90 -22.27
CA GLY A 126 -13.42 -5.05 -22.69
C GLY A 126 -13.63 -4.22 -23.94
N VAL A 127 -13.41 -4.82 -25.12
CA VAL A 127 -13.86 -4.29 -26.38
C VAL A 127 -15.38 -4.33 -26.26
N LYS A 128 -16.02 -3.17 -26.03
CA LYS A 128 -17.37 -3.02 -26.55
C LYS A 128 -17.21 -3.13 -28.06
N GLN A 129 -17.42 -4.32 -28.60
CA GLN A 129 -17.63 -4.46 -30.04
C GLN A 129 -18.89 -3.66 -30.40
N PRO A 130 -18.89 -2.98 -31.55
CA PRO A 130 -20.06 -2.23 -32.04
C PRO A 130 -21.28 -3.14 -32.26
#